data_AF-A0A060XKK5-F1
#
_entry.id   AF-A0A060XKK5-F1
#
_cell.length_a   1.000
_cell.length_b   1.000
_cell.length_c   1.000
_cell.angle_alpha   90.00
_cell.angle_beta   90.00
_cell.angle_gamma   90.00
#
_symmetry.space_group_name_H-M   'P 1'
#
loop_
_entity.id
_entity.type
_entity.pdbx_description
1 polymer ?
#
loop_
_entity_poly.entity_id
_entity_poly.type
_entity_poly.pdbx_seq_one_letter_code
_entity_poly.pdbx_strand_id
1 'polypeptide(L)'
;MMRLACCTVLLFLLRLLVGLPWFQVLPSILIFYLGSGGWKFVLIFAKTIRRDLHAAGVLLKVKSNVNRHLKERNTLPKIFAETVRRHGDKTALIFEGTGEKWSFRQLDEYSNRVANLLLQRGFVEGDVVALFMENRSQYVGLWLGMAKIGVEAALINFNLRLEALVHCVTISNAKAVVFGSELTEAVCEVHSSMGKTVQMLCSGDWDPKRVPAGTECLEPLLDAAPTHLPIRPDRCFTGQSINLSNHTQSVYKEPNLDLVSIFLSKMF
;
A
#
# COMPACT_ATOMS: atom_id res chain seq x y z
N MET A 1 -34.46 -20.75 27.36
CA MET A 1 -35.75 -20.29 27.91
C MET A 1 -35.75 -20.19 29.44
N MET A 2 -35.22 -21.16 30.19
CA MET A 2 -35.12 -21.11 31.68
C MET A 2 -34.33 -19.92 32.27
N ARG A 3 -33.29 -19.44 31.58
CA ARG A 3 -32.38 -18.38 32.07
C ARG A 3 -33.01 -16.99 32.13
N LEU A 4 -33.90 -16.68 31.20
CA LEU A 4 -34.62 -15.41 31.15
C LEU A 4 -35.73 -15.36 32.20
N ALA A 5 -36.49 -16.45 32.34
CA ALA A 5 -37.58 -16.55 33.33
C ALA A 5 -37.11 -16.40 34.79
N CYS A 6 -35.91 -16.91 35.11
CA CYS A 6 -35.34 -16.81 36.46
C CYS A 6 -34.80 -15.39 36.75
N CYS A 7 -34.16 -14.73 35.78
CA CYS A 7 -33.69 -13.35 35.92
C CYS A 7 -34.87 -12.37 36.09
N THR A 8 -35.98 -12.59 35.40
CA THR A 8 -37.18 -11.76 35.53
C THR A 8 -37.89 -11.92 36.88
N VAL A 9 -37.92 -13.12 37.47
CA VAL A 9 -38.53 -13.37 38.80
C VAL A 9 -37.69 -12.78 39.94
N LEU A 10 -36.37 -12.95 39.89
CA LEU A 10 -35.43 -12.49 40.93
C LEU A 10 -35.45 -10.96 41.08
N LEU A 11 -35.49 -10.24 39.96
CA LEU A 11 -35.44 -8.78 39.94
C LEU A 11 -36.82 -8.13 40.20
N PHE A 12 -37.91 -8.86 39.95
CA PHE A 12 -39.27 -8.46 40.35
C PHE A 12 -39.46 -8.56 41.88
N LEU A 13 -38.93 -9.60 42.52
CA LEU A 13 -38.92 -9.75 43.98
C LEU A 13 -38.00 -8.73 44.69
N LEU A 14 -36.80 -8.50 44.16
CA LEU A 14 -35.86 -7.48 44.65
C LEU A 14 -36.48 -6.07 44.66
N ARG A 15 -37.27 -5.76 43.63
CA ARG A 15 -38.03 -4.52 43.55
C ARG A 15 -39.13 -4.43 44.61
N LEU A 16 -39.86 -5.52 44.86
CA LEU A 16 -41.00 -5.54 45.78
C LEU A 16 -40.58 -5.33 47.25
N LEU A 17 -39.37 -5.77 47.62
CA LEU A 17 -38.82 -5.68 48.98
C LEU A 17 -37.95 -4.43 49.20
N VAL A 18 -37.18 -4.00 48.21
CA VAL A 18 -36.16 -2.92 48.36
C VAL A 18 -36.69 -1.55 47.92
N GLY A 19 -37.88 -1.48 47.30
CA GLY A 19 -38.46 -0.20 46.87
C GLY A 19 -37.67 0.50 45.76
N LEU A 20 -36.74 -0.22 45.11
CA LEU A 20 -35.92 0.30 44.02
C LEU A 20 -36.83 0.83 42.90
N PRO A 21 -36.64 2.08 42.47
CA PRO A 21 -37.45 2.63 41.40
C PRO A 21 -37.15 1.84 40.11
N TRP A 22 -38.19 1.60 39.30
CA TRP A 22 -38.14 0.76 38.09
C TRP A 22 -36.96 1.09 37.15
N PHE A 23 -36.49 2.34 37.16
CA PHE A 23 -35.43 2.81 36.28
C PHE A 23 -34.03 2.23 36.57
N GLN A 24 -33.76 1.70 37.77
CA GLN A 24 -32.45 1.09 38.11
C GLN A 24 -32.44 -0.44 38.02
N VAL A 25 -33.61 -1.07 38.09
CA VAL A 25 -33.73 -2.53 38.12
C VAL A 25 -33.48 -3.11 36.73
N LEU A 26 -34.04 -2.46 35.69
CA LEU A 26 -33.94 -2.89 34.30
C LEU A 26 -32.50 -2.89 33.73
N PRO A 27 -31.64 -1.86 33.91
CA PRO A 27 -30.23 -1.88 33.48
C PRO A 27 -29.38 -2.96 34.16
N SER A 28 -29.78 -3.32 35.39
CA SER A 28 -29.08 -4.30 36.20
C SER A 28 -29.36 -5.73 35.73
N ILE A 29 -30.60 -6.07 35.37
CA ILE A 29 -30.92 -7.35 34.68
C ILE A 29 -30.16 -7.47 33.36
N LEU A 30 -30.06 -6.31 32.70
CA LEU A 30 -29.58 -6.17 31.35
C LEU A 30 -28.07 -6.36 31.26
N ILE A 31 -27.24 -5.66 32.04
CA ILE A 31 -25.78 -5.91 32.15
C ILE A 31 -25.48 -7.35 32.56
N PHE A 32 -26.37 -7.90 33.38
CA PHE A 32 -26.24 -9.24 33.95
C PHE A 32 -26.51 -10.36 32.94
N TYR A 33 -27.55 -10.23 32.12
CA TYR A 33 -27.76 -11.13 30.99
C TYR A 33 -26.86 -10.79 29.79
N LEU A 34 -26.33 -9.56 29.65
CA LEU A 34 -25.49 -9.12 28.52
C LEU A 34 -24.04 -9.60 28.60
N GLY A 35 -23.45 -9.59 29.79
CA GLY A 35 -22.30 -10.44 30.08
C GLY A 35 -22.63 -11.92 29.86
N SER A 36 -23.92 -12.24 29.74
CA SER A 36 -24.48 -13.54 29.43
C SER A 36 -24.88 -13.67 27.93
N GLY A 37 -23.88 -13.83 27.06
CA GLY A 37 -23.93 -15.01 26.17
C GLY A 37 -23.84 -16.31 27.00
N GLY A 38 -24.62 -16.39 28.08
CA GLY A 38 -24.19 -16.92 29.36
C GLY A 38 -22.78 -16.45 29.77
N TRP A 39 -22.32 -17.03 30.86
CA TRP A 39 -20.91 -16.92 31.27
C TRP A 39 -19.89 -17.25 30.17
N LYS A 40 -20.31 -17.99 29.12
CA LYS A 40 -19.47 -18.25 27.95
C LYS A 40 -19.01 -16.94 27.28
N PHE A 41 -19.83 -15.90 27.26
CA PHE A 41 -19.43 -14.61 26.70
C PHE A 41 -18.35 -13.94 27.54
N VAL A 42 -18.47 -13.92 28.87
CA VAL A 42 -17.40 -13.40 29.74
C VAL A 42 -16.11 -14.18 29.56
N LEU A 43 -16.19 -15.51 29.40
CA LEU A 43 -15.01 -16.36 29.19
C LEU A 43 -14.35 -16.15 27.83
N ILE A 44 -15.16 -16.02 26.77
CA ILE A 44 -14.65 -15.67 25.44
C ILE A 44 -14.01 -14.28 25.53
N PHE A 45 -14.73 -13.30 26.06
CA PHE A 45 -14.25 -11.94 26.21
C PHE A 45 -12.94 -11.86 27.00
N ALA A 46 -12.81 -12.56 28.13
CA ALA A 46 -11.58 -12.58 28.93
C ALA A 46 -10.40 -13.25 28.20
N LYS A 47 -10.65 -14.27 27.37
CA LYS A 47 -9.61 -14.87 26.53
C LYS A 47 -9.23 -13.99 25.35
N THR A 48 -10.19 -13.27 24.78
CA THR A 48 -9.99 -12.48 23.57
C THR A 48 -9.49 -11.07 23.88
N ILE A 49 -9.85 -10.49 25.02
CA ILE A 49 -9.53 -9.10 25.36
C ILE A 49 -8.03 -8.82 25.41
N ARG A 50 -7.20 -9.79 25.83
CA ARG A 50 -5.74 -9.59 25.79
C ARG A 50 -5.24 -9.43 24.36
N ARG A 51 -5.74 -10.26 23.44
CA ARG A 51 -5.41 -10.19 22.01
C ARG A 51 -5.92 -8.88 21.43
N ASP A 52 -7.15 -8.50 21.77
CA ASP A 52 -7.80 -7.32 21.21
C ASP A 52 -7.20 -6.02 21.76
N LEU A 53 -6.82 -5.98 23.05
CA LEU A 53 -6.07 -4.86 23.65
C LEU A 53 -4.66 -4.77 23.07
N HIS A 54 -3.98 -5.90 22.83
CA HIS A 54 -2.69 -5.89 22.14
C HIS A 54 -2.85 -5.35 20.72
N ALA A 55 -3.83 -5.85 19.96
CA ALA A 55 -4.14 -5.36 18.62
C ALA A 55 -4.46 -3.87 18.64
N ALA A 56 -5.31 -3.41 19.57
CA ALA A 56 -5.64 -2.00 19.75
C ALA A 56 -4.41 -1.16 20.10
N GLY A 57 -3.54 -1.65 20.98
CA GLY A 57 -2.28 -0.98 21.33
C GLY A 57 -1.35 -0.84 20.12
N VAL A 58 -1.20 -1.90 19.32
CA VAL A 58 -0.42 -1.87 18.07
C VAL A 58 -1.05 -0.89 17.07
N LEU A 59 -2.36 -0.95 16.86
CA LEU A 59 -3.10 -0.04 15.99
C LEU A 59 -2.94 1.43 16.42
N LEU A 60 -3.05 1.72 17.71
CA LEU A 60 -2.85 3.06 18.24
C LEU A 60 -1.41 3.56 18.02
N LYS A 61 -0.42 2.67 18.22
CA LYS A 61 1.00 3.01 17.98
C LYS A 61 1.28 3.26 16.50
N VAL A 62 0.80 2.40 15.61
CA VAL A 62 0.90 2.57 14.15
C VAL A 62 0.22 3.87 13.73
N LYS A 63 -1.02 4.11 14.17
CA LYS A 63 -1.77 5.33 13.87
C LYS A 63 -1.04 6.58 14.37
N SER A 64 -0.49 6.55 15.57
CA SER A 64 0.29 7.67 16.11
C SER A 64 1.56 7.93 15.30
N ASN A 65 2.28 6.88 14.89
CA ASN A 65 3.48 7.00 14.06
C ASN A 65 3.17 7.57 12.67
N VAL A 66 2.14 7.03 12.00
CA VAL A 66 1.68 7.54 10.71
C VAL A 66 1.28 9.01 10.82
N ASN A 67 0.48 9.37 11.84
CA ASN A 67 0.03 10.74 12.04
C ASN A 67 1.20 11.71 12.32
N ARG A 68 2.24 11.26 13.02
CA ARG A 68 3.47 12.04 13.21
C ARG A 68 4.18 12.30 11.88
N HIS A 69 4.39 11.28 11.05
CA HIS A 69 5.04 11.45 9.74
C HIS A 69 4.23 12.35 8.80
N LEU A 70 2.90 12.26 8.84
CA LEU A 70 2.02 13.15 8.08
C LEU A 70 2.13 14.61 8.55
N LYS A 71 2.15 14.85 9.86
CA LYS A 71 2.35 16.21 10.42
C LYS A 71 3.70 16.81 10.04
N GLU A 72 4.75 15.99 10.03
CA GLU A 72 6.10 16.39 9.65
C GLU A 72 6.32 16.45 8.12
N ARG A 73 5.28 16.17 7.32
CA ARG A 73 5.32 16.10 5.84
C ARG A 73 6.45 15.21 5.32
N ASN A 74 6.75 14.12 6.03
CA ASN A 74 7.74 13.16 5.58
C ASN A 74 7.15 12.33 4.44
N THR A 75 7.86 12.27 3.32
CA THR A 75 7.49 11.42 2.18
C THR A 75 8.00 9.99 2.39
N LEU A 76 7.38 9.00 1.74
CA LEU A 76 7.83 7.61 1.79
C LEU A 76 9.32 7.45 1.45
N PRO A 77 9.86 8.08 0.37
CA PRO A 77 11.29 8.03 0.09
C PRO A 77 12.17 8.56 1.22
N LYS A 78 11.72 9.61 1.93
CA LYS A 78 12.48 10.19 3.04
C LYS A 78 12.54 9.23 4.24
N ILE A 79 11.42 8.59 4.58
CA ILE A 79 11.34 7.59 5.66
C ILE A 79 12.20 6.37 5.30
N PHE A 80 12.13 5.93 4.04
CA PHE A 80 12.93 4.82 3.55
C PHE A 80 14.42 5.13 3.60
N ALA A 81 14.85 6.29 3.09
CA ALA A 81 16.26 6.71 3.13
C ALA A 81 16.81 6.79 4.56
N GLU A 82 16.00 7.27 5.51
CA GLU A 82 16.40 7.25 6.92
C GLU A 82 16.55 5.83 7.46
N THR A 83 15.70 4.90 7.03
CA THR A 83 15.81 3.49 7.43
C THR A 83 17.04 2.84 6.83
N VAL A 84 17.33 3.09 5.54
CA VAL A 84 18.55 2.61 4.87
C VAL A 84 19.80 3.12 5.59
N ARG A 85 19.82 4.39 6.01
CA ARG A 85 20.94 4.96 6.77
C ARG A 85 21.17 4.25 8.11
N ARG A 86 20.09 3.86 8.80
CA ARG A 86 20.17 3.20 10.12
C ARG A 86 20.41 1.70 10.03
N HIS A 87 19.92 1.04 8.97
CA HIS A 87 19.78 -0.41 8.89
C HIS A 87 20.13 -0.98 7.51
N GLY A 88 21.03 -0.34 6.76
CA GLY A 88 21.31 -0.67 5.36
C GLY A 88 21.65 -2.13 5.08
N ASP A 89 22.41 -2.78 5.97
CA ASP A 89 22.83 -4.18 5.82
C ASP A 89 21.77 -5.20 6.30
N LYS A 90 20.66 -4.74 6.90
CA LYS A 90 19.57 -5.64 7.29
C LYS A 90 18.77 -6.05 6.06
N THR A 91 18.29 -7.30 6.07
CA THR A 91 17.35 -7.80 5.08
C THR A 91 16.06 -6.98 5.08
N ALA A 92 15.69 -6.46 3.91
CA ALA A 92 14.46 -5.73 3.68
C ALA A 92 13.40 -6.61 3.01
N LEU A 93 13.80 -7.40 2.02
CA LEU A 93 12.90 -8.26 1.24
C LEU A 93 13.42 -9.69 1.20
N ILE A 94 12.49 -10.64 1.24
CA ILE A 94 12.74 -12.06 1.04
C ILE A 94 11.69 -12.53 0.02
N PHE A 95 12.14 -13.06 -1.10
CA PHE A 95 11.25 -13.68 -2.08
C PHE A 95 11.18 -15.18 -1.80
N GLU A 96 10.03 -15.66 -1.30
CA GLU A 96 9.86 -17.05 -0.85
C GLU A 96 10.08 -18.07 -1.97
N GLY A 97 9.72 -17.74 -3.21
CA GLY A 97 9.81 -18.65 -4.36
C GLY A 97 11.24 -19.08 -4.70
N THR A 98 12.22 -18.20 -4.56
CA THR A 98 13.64 -18.50 -4.83
C THR A 98 14.51 -18.49 -3.58
N GLY A 99 14.01 -17.98 -2.45
CA GLY A 99 14.78 -17.71 -1.25
C GLY A 99 15.71 -16.50 -1.38
N GLU A 100 15.61 -15.73 -2.47
CA GLU A 100 16.40 -14.52 -2.69
C GLU A 100 16.13 -13.49 -1.58
N LYS A 101 17.18 -12.80 -1.14
CA LYS A 101 17.11 -11.79 -0.09
C LYS A 101 17.76 -10.51 -0.57
N TRP A 102 17.07 -9.39 -0.39
CA TRP A 102 17.61 -8.06 -0.62
C TRP A 102 17.74 -7.32 0.71
N SER A 103 18.90 -6.71 0.93
CA SER A 103 19.12 -5.75 2.00
C SER A 103 18.45 -4.40 1.72
N PHE A 104 18.29 -3.58 2.75
CA PHE A 104 17.81 -2.20 2.56
C PHE A 104 18.70 -1.40 1.60
N ARG A 105 20.02 -1.60 1.65
CA ARG A 105 20.96 -0.95 0.74
C ARG A 105 20.76 -1.38 -0.72
N GLN A 106 20.65 -2.69 -0.99
CA GLN A 106 20.41 -3.20 -2.34
C GLN A 106 19.09 -2.70 -2.92
N LEU A 107 18.03 -2.68 -2.10
CA LEU A 107 16.74 -2.12 -2.50
C LEU A 107 16.82 -0.62 -2.79
N ASP A 108 17.61 0.14 -2.01
CA ASP A 108 17.84 1.57 -2.25
C ASP A 108 18.60 1.82 -3.55
N GLU A 109 19.67 1.07 -3.81
CA GLU A 109 20.47 1.16 -5.04
C GLU A 109 19.63 0.83 -6.27
N TYR A 110 18.85 -0.25 -6.22
CA TYR A 110 17.94 -0.63 -7.32
C TYR A 110 16.89 0.46 -7.56
N SER A 111 16.24 0.96 -6.50
CA SER A 111 15.25 2.02 -6.66
C SER A 111 15.85 3.36 -7.11
N ASN A 112 17.12 3.65 -6.78
CA ASN A 112 17.85 4.80 -7.33
C ASN A 112 18.09 4.64 -8.84
N ARG A 113 18.49 3.44 -9.30
CA ARG A 113 18.64 3.14 -10.74
C ARG A 113 17.33 3.38 -11.50
N VAL A 114 16.21 2.88 -10.97
CA VAL A 114 14.87 3.10 -11.54
C VAL A 114 14.55 4.59 -11.63
N ALA A 115 14.75 5.33 -10.54
CA ALA A 115 14.48 6.76 -10.50
C ALA A 115 15.31 7.53 -11.54
N ASN A 116 16.61 7.26 -11.62
CA ASN A 116 17.49 7.92 -12.58
C ASN A 116 17.15 7.55 -14.02
N LEU A 117 16.80 6.28 -14.30
CA LEU A 117 16.35 5.85 -15.61
C LEU A 117 15.10 6.62 -16.05
N LEU A 118 14.09 6.73 -15.18
CA LEU A 118 12.86 7.45 -15.50
C LEU A 118 13.10 8.94 -15.72
N LEU A 119 13.97 9.58 -14.93
CA LEU A 119 14.37 10.97 -15.17
C LEU A 119 15.08 11.15 -16.52
N GLN A 120 15.99 10.24 -16.89
CA GLN A 120 16.65 10.26 -18.20
C GLN A 120 15.66 10.07 -19.36
N ARG A 121 14.57 9.33 -19.13
CA ARG A 121 13.46 9.14 -20.07
C ARG A 121 12.48 10.31 -20.11
N GLY A 122 12.69 11.36 -19.31
CA GLY A 122 11.89 12.57 -19.30
C GLY A 122 10.61 12.50 -18.46
N PHE A 123 10.48 11.51 -17.57
CA PHE A 123 9.35 11.46 -16.65
C PHE A 123 9.47 12.58 -15.61
N VAL A 124 8.33 13.21 -15.30
CA VAL A 124 8.24 14.29 -14.32
C VAL A 124 7.26 13.94 -13.20
N GLU A 125 7.27 14.73 -12.13
CA GLU A 125 6.33 14.61 -11.03
C GLU A 125 4.87 14.66 -11.52
N GLY A 126 4.05 13.71 -11.07
CA GLY A 126 2.65 13.54 -11.48
C GLY A 126 2.44 12.68 -12.73
N ASP A 127 3.50 12.27 -13.42
CA ASP A 127 3.38 11.27 -14.48
C ASP A 127 3.04 9.90 -13.90
N VAL A 128 2.30 9.09 -14.66
CA VAL A 128 1.87 7.76 -14.24
C VAL A 128 2.62 6.69 -15.03
N VAL A 129 3.08 5.66 -14.34
CA VAL A 129 3.64 4.43 -14.92
C VAL A 129 2.84 3.24 -14.39
N ALA A 130 2.30 2.43 -15.29
CA ALA A 130 1.59 1.21 -14.95
C ALA A 130 2.57 0.08 -14.64
N LEU A 131 2.39 -0.58 -13.51
CA LEU A 131 3.18 -1.74 -13.09
C LEU A 131 2.30 -2.98 -13.16
N PHE A 132 2.60 -3.87 -14.11
CA PHE A 132 1.83 -5.08 -14.41
C PHE A 132 2.76 -6.30 -14.39
N MET A 133 3.05 -6.82 -13.21
CA MET A 133 3.93 -7.98 -13.02
C MET A 133 3.55 -8.75 -11.76
N GLU A 134 4.00 -10.00 -11.67
CA GLU A 134 3.81 -10.82 -10.48
C GLU A 134 4.68 -10.33 -9.30
N ASN A 135 4.37 -10.82 -8.10
CA ASN A 135 5.07 -10.41 -6.89
C ASN A 135 6.54 -10.88 -6.91
N ARG A 136 7.48 -9.94 -6.87
CA ARG A 136 8.93 -10.15 -6.88
C ARG A 136 9.65 -8.98 -6.21
N SER A 137 10.92 -9.14 -5.84
CA SER A 137 11.71 -8.08 -5.18
C SER A 137 11.77 -6.79 -6.00
N GLN A 138 11.90 -6.91 -7.34
CA GLN A 138 11.95 -5.82 -8.29
C GLN A 138 10.68 -4.96 -8.27
N TYR A 139 9.52 -5.54 -7.97
CA TYR A 139 8.24 -4.82 -7.88
C TYR A 139 8.32 -3.66 -6.88
N VAL A 140 8.83 -3.96 -5.68
CA VAL A 140 8.98 -2.99 -4.59
C VAL A 140 10.03 -1.94 -4.96
N GLY A 141 11.13 -2.38 -5.60
CA GLY A 141 12.18 -1.48 -6.07
C GLY A 141 11.70 -0.48 -7.14
N LEU A 142 10.89 -0.96 -8.09
CA LEU A 142 10.28 -0.13 -9.14
C LEU A 142 9.35 0.93 -8.54
N TRP A 143 8.46 0.49 -7.65
CA TRP A 143 7.55 1.37 -6.92
C TRP A 143 8.29 2.44 -6.10
N LEU A 144 9.33 2.05 -5.34
CA LEU A 144 10.14 3.01 -4.58
C LEU A 144 10.90 3.99 -5.49
N GLY A 145 11.40 3.53 -6.64
CA GLY A 145 12.08 4.39 -7.60
C GLY A 145 11.17 5.46 -8.19
N MET A 146 9.95 5.09 -8.59
CA MET A 146 8.92 6.04 -9.03
C MET A 146 8.57 7.04 -7.93
N ALA A 147 8.36 6.57 -6.70
CA ALA A 147 8.05 7.43 -5.56
C ALA A 147 9.16 8.45 -5.24
N LYS A 148 10.44 8.10 -5.45
CA LYS A 148 11.60 9.00 -5.24
C LYS A 148 11.55 10.25 -6.12
N ILE A 149 10.98 10.16 -7.31
CA ILE A 149 10.89 11.27 -8.28
C ILE A 149 9.49 11.86 -8.40
N GLY A 150 8.51 11.34 -7.64
CA GLY A 150 7.13 11.82 -7.66
C GLY A 150 6.32 11.32 -8.86
N VAL A 151 6.79 10.24 -9.51
CA VAL A 151 6.01 9.51 -10.51
C VAL A 151 5.04 8.59 -9.78
N GLU A 152 3.80 8.57 -10.24
CA GLU A 152 2.75 7.71 -9.70
C GLU A 152 2.82 6.31 -10.31
N ALA A 153 2.77 5.29 -9.46
CA ALA A 153 2.74 3.91 -9.89
C ALA A 153 1.29 3.41 -9.90
N ALA A 154 0.76 3.11 -11.10
CA ALA A 154 -0.52 2.42 -11.23
C ALA A 154 -0.28 0.91 -11.06
N LEU A 155 -0.59 0.39 -9.88
CA LEU A 155 -0.39 -1.01 -9.53
C LEU A 155 -1.52 -1.87 -10.10
N ILE A 156 -1.29 -2.49 -11.26
CA ILE A 156 -2.31 -3.26 -11.98
C ILE A 156 -2.27 -4.72 -11.53
N ASN A 157 -3.44 -5.28 -11.23
CA ASN A 157 -3.57 -6.69 -10.88
C ASN A 157 -3.15 -7.58 -12.07
N PHE A 158 -2.11 -8.40 -11.88
CA PHE A 158 -1.53 -9.28 -12.90
C PHE A 158 -2.48 -10.37 -13.42
N ASN A 159 -3.61 -10.62 -12.75
CA ASN A 159 -4.64 -11.57 -13.21
C ASN A 159 -5.56 -11.00 -14.30
N LEU A 160 -5.50 -9.69 -14.57
CA LEU A 160 -6.35 -9.06 -15.59
C LEU A 160 -5.90 -9.44 -17.01
N ARG A 161 -6.88 -9.57 -17.90
CA ARG A 161 -6.68 -9.94 -19.32
C ARG A 161 -7.58 -9.09 -20.20
N LEU A 162 -7.25 -9.05 -21.51
CA LEU A 162 -8.08 -8.46 -22.56
C LEU A 162 -8.60 -7.05 -22.20
N GLU A 163 -9.88 -6.80 -22.42
CA GLU A 163 -10.52 -5.49 -22.26
C GLU A 163 -10.41 -4.92 -20.84
N ALA A 164 -10.42 -5.77 -19.80
CA ALA A 164 -10.26 -5.32 -18.42
C ALA A 164 -8.85 -4.73 -18.18
N LEU A 165 -7.82 -5.34 -18.76
CA LEU A 165 -6.44 -4.83 -18.70
C LEU A 165 -6.31 -3.51 -19.48
N VAL A 166 -6.87 -3.45 -20.69
CA VAL A 166 -6.89 -2.21 -21.50
C VAL A 166 -7.58 -1.08 -20.73
N HIS A 167 -8.73 -1.37 -20.12
CA HIS A 167 -9.48 -0.40 -19.34
C HIS A 167 -8.63 0.15 -18.18
N CYS A 168 -8.02 -0.72 -17.37
CA CYS A 168 -7.17 -0.31 -16.25
C CYS A 168 -5.98 0.56 -16.68
N VAL A 169 -5.29 0.18 -17.77
CA VAL A 169 -4.17 1.00 -18.30
C VAL A 169 -4.68 2.35 -18.81
N THR A 170 -5.82 2.37 -19.52
CA THR A 170 -6.40 3.59 -20.08
C THR A 170 -6.84 4.57 -18.99
N ILE A 171 -7.58 4.11 -17.97
CA ILE A 171 -8.03 4.99 -16.87
C ILE A 171 -6.88 5.52 -16.02
N SER A 172 -5.75 4.80 -15.98
CA SER A 172 -4.56 5.25 -15.24
C SER A 172 -3.81 6.39 -15.94
N ASN A 173 -4.11 6.66 -17.21
CA ASN A 173 -3.38 7.64 -18.03
C ASN A 173 -1.85 7.41 -18.00
N ALA A 174 -1.43 6.14 -17.95
CA ALA A 174 -0.04 5.76 -17.86
C ALA A 174 0.73 6.14 -19.13
N LYS A 175 1.87 6.83 -18.96
CA LYS A 175 2.81 7.13 -20.05
C LYS A 175 3.72 5.94 -20.41
N ALA A 176 3.88 5.00 -19.47
CA ALA A 176 4.59 3.76 -19.70
C ALA A 176 3.94 2.61 -18.94
N VAL A 177 4.15 1.39 -19.46
CA VAL A 177 3.80 0.14 -18.81
C VAL A 177 5.09 -0.65 -18.59
N VAL A 178 5.38 -0.95 -17.33
CA VAL A 178 6.40 -1.91 -16.94
C VAL A 178 5.69 -3.23 -16.65
N PHE A 179 6.01 -4.26 -17.42
CA PHE A 179 5.43 -5.58 -17.23
C PHE A 179 6.47 -6.68 -17.02
N GLY A 180 6.07 -7.74 -16.32
CA GLY A 180 6.93 -8.90 -16.08
C GLY A 180 6.92 -9.83 -17.30
N SER A 181 8.05 -10.46 -17.63
CA SER A 181 8.16 -11.35 -18.78
C SER A 181 7.17 -12.52 -18.76
N GLU A 182 6.74 -12.95 -17.57
CA GLU A 182 5.68 -13.94 -17.34
C GLU A 182 4.28 -13.51 -17.83
N LEU A 183 4.07 -12.22 -18.04
CA LEU A 183 2.80 -11.66 -18.54
C LEU A 183 2.89 -11.22 -20.01
N THR A 184 3.94 -11.60 -20.73
CA THR A 184 4.15 -11.23 -22.14
C THR A 184 2.93 -11.54 -23.00
N GLU A 185 2.34 -12.73 -22.86
CA GLU A 185 1.17 -13.14 -23.65
C GLU A 185 -0.01 -12.20 -23.41
N ALA A 186 -0.30 -11.90 -22.14
CA ALA A 186 -1.39 -11.01 -21.75
C ALA A 186 -1.21 -9.59 -22.31
N VAL A 187 0.03 -9.09 -22.37
CA VAL A 187 0.34 -7.78 -22.94
C VAL A 187 0.25 -7.81 -24.47
N CYS A 188 0.70 -8.88 -25.12
CA CYS A 188 0.58 -9.06 -26.57
C CYS A 188 -0.87 -9.04 -27.06
N GLU A 189 -1.79 -9.67 -26.32
CA GLU A 189 -3.23 -9.69 -26.64
C GLU A 189 -3.85 -8.28 -26.69
N VAL A 190 -3.33 -7.35 -25.89
CA VAL A 190 -3.91 -6.02 -25.68
C VAL A 190 -3.09 -4.90 -26.31
N HIS A 191 -1.86 -5.17 -26.76
CA HIS A 191 -0.92 -4.18 -27.25
C HIS A 191 -1.48 -3.33 -28.39
N SER A 192 -2.25 -3.93 -29.31
CA SER A 192 -2.90 -3.21 -30.42
C SER A 192 -3.96 -2.20 -29.96
N SER A 193 -4.56 -2.46 -28.81
CA SER A 193 -5.60 -1.62 -28.18
C SER A 193 -5.01 -0.60 -27.20
N MET A 194 -3.74 -0.75 -26.81
CA MET A 194 -3.01 0.23 -26.02
C MET A 194 -2.57 1.40 -26.90
N GLY A 195 -2.65 2.63 -26.38
CA GLY A 195 -2.28 3.81 -27.14
C GLY A 195 -0.82 3.76 -27.60
N LYS A 196 -0.56 4.12 -28.87
CA LYS A 196 0.78 4.08 -29.50
C LYS A 196 1.87 4.91 -28.78
N THR A 197 1.48 5.79 -27.87
CA THR A 197 2.37 6.68 -27.11
C THR A 197 2.89 6.05 -25.83
N VAL A 198 2.33 4.91 -25.39
CA VAL A 198 2.71 4.26 -24.14
C VAL A 198 4.03 3.50 -24.33
N GLN A 199 5.07 3.87 -23.57
CA GLN A 199 6.35 3.13 -23.61
C GLN A 199 6.20 1.77 -22.95
N MET A 200 6.74 0.72 -23.56
CA MET A 200 6.66 -0.66 -23.05
C MET A 200 8.03 -1.11 -22.53
N LEU A 201 8.08 -1.49 -21.26
CA LEU A 201 9.29 -1.97 -20.58
C LEU A 201 9.02 -3.37 -20.02
N CYS A 202 9.82 -4.36 -20.43
CA CYS A 202 9.73 -5.72 -19.94
C CYS A 202 10.80 -5.98 -18.87
N SER A 203 10.39 -6.53 -17.72
CA SER A 203 11.29 -6.95 -16.65
C SER A 203 11.37 -8.47 -16.54
N GLY A 204 12.60 -8.98 -16.49
CA GLY A 204 12.94 -10.39 -16.43
C GLY A 204 13.40 -10.94 -17.77
N ASP A 205 13.67 -12.25 -17.79
CA ASP A 205 14.15 -12.94 -19.00
C ASP A 205 13.10 -12.86 -20.10
N TRP A 206 13.41 -12.11 -21.16
CA TRP A 206 12.50 -11.85 -22.28
C TRP A 206 13.04 -12.42 -23.59
N ASP A 207 12.13 -12.84 -24.48
CA ASP A 207 12.44 -13.18 -25.87
C ASP A 207 11.95 -12.02 -26.76
N PRO A 208 12.86 -11.29 -27.44
CA PRO A 208 12.50 -10.19 -28.35
C PRO A 208 11.48 -10.56 -29.43
N LYS A 209 11.33 -11.85 -29.75
CA LYS A 209 10.35 -12.33 -30.74
C LYS A 209 8.93 -12.49 -30.18
N ARG A 210 8.78 -12.64 -28.87
CA ARG A 210 7.49 -12.92 -28.21
C ARG A 210 6.83 -11.69 -27.63
N VAL A 211 7.60 -10.66 -27.37
CA VAL A 211 7.13 -9.38 -26.82
C VAL A 211 6.58 -8.45 -27.90
N PRO A 212 5.74 -7.48 -27.51
CA PRO A 212 5.22 -6.52 -28.47
C PRO A 212 6.32 -5.63 -29.07
N ALA A 213 6.12 -5.22 -30.33
CA ALA A 213 7.05 -4.35 -31.04
C ALA A 213 7.28 -3.03 -30.30
N GLY A 214 8.54 -2.61 -30.17
CA GLY A 214 8.91 -1.40 -29.44
C GLY A 214 9.09 -1.58 -27.93
N THR A 215 8.96 -2.81 -27.42
CA THR A 215 9.29 -3.13 -26.02
C THR A 215 10.79 -3.16 -25.81
N GLU A 216 11.26 -2.56 -24.72
CA GLU A 216 12.66 -2.60 -24.29
C GLU A 216 12.84 -3.45 -23.04
N CYS A 217 13.99 -4.11 -22.92
CA CYS A 217 14.37 -4.85 -21.72
C CYS A 217 14.82 -3.91 -20.61
N LEU A 218 14.26 -4.07 -19.42
CA LEU A 218 14.47 -3.15 -18.32
C LEU A 218 15.83 -3.32 -17.64
N GLU A 219 16.28 -4.55 -17.45
CA GLU A 219 17.47 -4.86 -16.65
C GLU A 219 18.76 -4.21 -17.21
N PRO A 220 19.07 -4.30 -18.52
CA PRO A 220 20.25 -3.63 -19.09
C PRO A 220 20.19 -2.10 -18.94
N LEU A 221 19.00 -1.52 -19.01
CA LEU A 221 18.79 -0.07 -18.84
C LEU A 221 19.02 0.35 -17.39
N LEU A 222 18.59 -0.48 -16.42
CA LEU A 222 18.83 -0.24 -15.01
C LEU A 222 20.30 -0.42 -14.63
N ASP A 223 20.98 -1.41 -15.21
CA ASP A 223 22.42 -1.66 -14.96
C ASP A 223 23.30 -0.51 -15.45
N ALA A 224 22.91 0.16 -16.54
CA ALA A 224 23.55 1.36 -17.03
C ALA A 224 23.20 2.62 -16.20
N ALA A 225 22.08 2.61 -15.46
CA ALA A 225 21.63 3.76 -14.69
C ALA A 225 22.47 3.97 -13.41
N PRO A 226 22.67 5.22 -12.94
CA PRO A 226 23.39 5.47 -11.71
C PRO A 226 22.66 4.96 -10.44
N THR A 227 23.43 4.56 -9.42
CA THR A 227 22.93 4.11 -8.10
C THR A 227 22.79 5.22 -7.06
N HIS A 228 23.28 6.43 -7.34
CA HIS A 228 23.18 7.55 -6.41
C HIS A 228 21.73 8.07 -6.35
N LEU A 229 21.41 8.73 -5.24
CA LEU A 229 20.09 9.32 -5.04
C LEU A 229 19.75 10.28 -6.20
N PRO A 230 18.57 10.18 -6.83
CA PRO A 230 18.23 10.98 -7.99
C PRO A 230 18.27 12.48 -7.66
N ILE A 231 18.98 13.25 -8.48
CA ILE A 231 18.94 14.71 -8.43
C ILE A 231 17.68 15.12 -9.17
N ARG A 232 16.70 15.64 -8.43
CA ARG A 232 15.52 16.23 -9.06
C ARG A 232 15.96 17.49 -9.81
N PRO A 233 15.63 17.65 -11.10
CA PRO A 233 15.89 18.90 -11.78
C PRO A 233 15.13 20.03 -11.06
N ASP A 234 15.83 21.11 -10.72
CA ASP A 234 15.21 22.32 -10.22
C ASP A 234 14.17 22.78 -11.25
N ARG A 235 12.96 23.09 -10.79
CA ARG A 235 11.82 23.46 -11.64
C ARG A 235 12.23 24.52 -12.66
N CYS A 236 12.47 24.12 -13.90
CA CYS A 236 12.73 25.05 -14.99
C CYS A 236 11.62 24.91 -16.02
N PHE A 237 10.44 25.48 -15.73
CA PHE A 237 9.50 26.00 -16.73
C PHE A 237 8.64 27.10 -16.09
N THR A 238 9.00 28.35 -16.41
CA THR A 238 8.10 29.51 -16.32
C THR A 238 6.99 29.35 -17.35
N GLY A 239 5.76 29.19 -16.86
CA GLY A 239 4.54 29.19 -17.67
C GLY A 239 3.36 29.58 -16.80
N GLN A 240 3.16 30.89 -16.65
CA GLN A 240 2.06 31.57 -15.97
C GLN A 240 1.83 31.22 -14.49
N SER A 241 2.04 32.24 -13.66
CA SER A 241 1.44 32.39 -12.34
C SER A 241 -0.10 32.35 -12.44
N ILE A 242 -0.67 31.15 -12.53
CA ILE A 242 -2.05 30.96 -12.11
C ILE A 242 -1.95 30.72 -10.62
N ASN A 243 -2.60 31.61 -9.87
CA ASN A 243 -2.86 31.50 -8.44
C ASN A 243 -3.50 30.12 -8.15
N LEU A 244 -2.68 29.10 -7.96
CA LEU A 244 -3.06 27.77 -7.51
C LEU A 244 -2.60 27.59 -6.07
N SER A 245 -2.79 28.62 -5.25
CA SER A 245 -2.68 28.52 -3.78
C SER A 245 -3.82 27.68 -3.18
N ASN A 246 -4.85 27.31 -3.96
CA ASN A 246 -6.00 26.56 -3.45
C ASN A 246 -6.45 25.34 -4.29
N HIS A 247 -5.76 24.96 -5.38
CA HIS A 247 -6.25 23.87 -6.27
C HIS A 247 -5.28 22.72 -6.55
N THR A 248 -4.02 22.77 -6.10
CA THR A 248 -3.15 21.57 -6.01
C THR A 248 -3.41 20.74 -4.74
N GLN A 249 -4.45 21.07 -3.96
CA GLN A 249 -4.85 20.34 -2.75
C GLN A 249 -5.80 19.14 -3.00
N SER A 250 -6.16 18.82 -4.25
CA SER A 250 -7.13 17.75 -4.54
C SER A 250 -6.53 16.42 -5.05
N VAL A 251 -5.23 16.36 -5.36
CA VAL A 251 -4.59 15.16 -5.94
C VAL A 251 -3.63 14.46 -4.96
N TYR A 252 -3.53 14.94 -3.72
CA TYR A 252 -3.24 14.07 -2.56
C TYR A 252 -4.58 13.63 -1.95
N LYS A 253 -5.41 12.95 -2.76
CA LYS A 253 -6.65 12.35 -2.28
C LYS A 253 -6.27 11.07 -1.52
N GLU A 254 -5.93 11.27 -0.26
CA GLU A 254 -5.37 10.29 0.68
C GLU A 254 -4.05 9.67 0.21
N PRO A 255 -2.93 9.76 0.95
CA PRO A 255 -1.84 8.81 0.71
C PRO A 255 -2.48 7.44 0.85
N ASN A 256 -2.50 6.62 -0.21
CA ASN A 256 -3.17 5.32 -0.26
C ASN A 256 -2.93 4.60 1.08
N LEU A 257 -3.88 4.77 2.02
CA LEU A 257 -3.62 4.63 3.46
C LEU A 257 -3.27 3.17 3.72
N ASP A 258 -3.83 2.30 2.90
CA ASP A 258 -3.56 0.88 2.83
C ASP A 258 -2.14 0.57 2.35
N LEU A 259 -1.59 1.21 1.33
CA LEU A 259 -0.21 0.90 0.88
C LEU A 259 0.85 1.39 1.86
N VAL A 260 0.68 2.59 2.42
CA VAL A 260 1.59 3.10 3.46
C VAL A 260 1.45 2.27 4.75
N SER A 261 0.23 1.90 5.13
CA SER A 261 -0.04 1.03 6.27
C SER A 261 0.48 -0.39 6.06
N ILE A 262 0.29 -1.00 4.89
CA ILE A 262 0.80 -2.34 4.53
C ILE A 262 2.33 -2.33 4.51
N PHE A 263 2.93 -1.29 3.94
CA PHE A 263 4.39 -1.15 3.89
C PHE A 263 4.98 -0.94 5.29
N LEU A 264 4.38 -0.07 6.12
CA LEU A 264 4.84 0.16 7.49
C LEU A 264 4.54 -1.01 8.45
N SER A 265 3.43 -1.72 8.25
CA SER A 265 3.04 -2.91 9.04
C SER A 265 3.93 -4.13 8.77
N LYS A 266 4.58 -4.20 7.60
CA LYS A 266 5.60 -5.22 7.31
C LYS A 266 7.02 -4.80 7.74
N MET A 267 7.27 -3.51 7.99
CA MET A 267 8.58 -2.99 8.37
C MET A 267 8.81 -2.87 9.89
N PHE A 268 7.75 -2.83 10.71
CA PHE A 268 7.79 -2.65 12.16
C PHE A 268 6.97 -3.72 12.88
#